data_AF-A0A352SL47-F1
#
_entry.id   AF-A0A352SL47-F1
#
_cell.length_a   1.000
_cell.length_b   1.000
_cell.length_c   1.000
_cell.angle_alpha   90.00
_cell.angle_beta   90.00
_cell.angle_gamma   90.00
#
_symmetry.space_group_name_H-M   'P 1'
#
loop_
_entity.id
_entity.type
_entity.pdbx_description
1 polymer ?
#
loop_
_entity_poly.entity_id
_entity_poly.type
_entity_poly.pdbx_seq_one_letter_code
_entity_poly.pdbx_strand_id
1 'polypeptide(L)'
;MRRSIQEIEREIEQLLQDAPKAVIPKKLFENILSLNTKRGKRELNQALRSLEVQGKILVQPGNLVQLKGKGKVASKGASSAGNKASKGVAGNAGHNAQKSSSKNTPSNSPKNATKSTSKPSRETSKPASVHESKRNYDEHDLENIGTVDISARGDGYVALPGYDEDIRIPKKHMGTALQGDQVLVSIDSRDKRQRRISGRIDHIVKRSGYLYVGVLRHEGSGHAMIEPDQKSAHIDFYVAPEDLHGIASGHKVTFRLKEWSAPGGLPQAWQLQDLGEAGSNEGDILSILAEKQFQAEFEPEVEA
;
A
#
# COMPACT_ATOMS: atom_id res chain seq x y z
N MET A 1 -25.77 -18.59 -26.92
CA MET A 1 -27.05 -18.57 -26.16
C MET A 1 -27.34 -17.15 -25.72
N ARG A 2 -28.60 -16.71 -25.76
CA ARG A 2 -29.01 -15.41 -25.20
C ARG A 2 -29.02 -15.56 -23.69
N ARG A 3 -28.23 -14.76 -22.97
CA ARG A 3 -28.33 -14.71 -21.50
C ARG A 3 -29.57 -13.90 -21.12
N SER A 4 -30.36 -14.39 -20.18
CA SER A 4 -31.49 -13.64 -19.65
C SER A 4 -31.00 -12.59 -18.65
N ILE A 5 -31.77 -11.51 -18.47
CA ILE A 5 -31.42 -10.49 -17.46
C ILE A 5 -31.39 -11.11 -16.05
N GLN A 6 -32.28 -12.08 -15.78
CA GLN A 6 -32.33 -12.79 -14.50
C GLN A 6 -31.08 -13.64 -14.24
N GLU A 7 -30.46 -14.20 -15.29
CA GLU A 7 -29.17 -14.89 -15.16
C GLU A 7 -28.06 -13.92 -14.76
N ILE A 8 -28.01 -12.75 -15.42
CA ILE A 8 -27.03 -11.70 -15.11
C ILE A 8 -27.23 -11.20 -13.67
N GLU A 9 -28.47 -10.98 -13.25
CA GLU A 9 -28.80 -10.61 -11.86
C GLU A 9 -28.29 -11.65 -10.86
N ARG A 10 -28.53 -12.94 -11.13
CA ARG A 10 -28.10 -14.04 -10.25
C ARG A 10 -26.58 -14.14 -10.17
N GLU A 11 -25.87 -13.99 -11.29
CA GLU A 11 -24.41 -13.98 -11.31
C GLU A 11 -23.84 -12.78 -10.52
N ILE A 12 -24.43 -11.59 -10.66
CA ILE A 12 -24.03 -10.40 -9.88
C ILE A 12 -24.27 -10.62 -8.39
N GLU A 13 -25.44 -11.16 -8.01
CA GLU A 13 -25.76 -11.47 -6.61
C GLU A 13 -24.79 -12.50 -6.04
N GLN A 14 -24.46 -13.55 -6.79
CA GLN A 14 -23.50 -14.56 -6.35
C GLN A 14 -22.12 -13.94 -6.10
N LEU A 15 -21.60 -13.17 -7.06
CA LEU A 15 -20.31 -12.48 -6.93
C LEU A 15 -20.27 -11.56 -5.70
N LEU A 16 -21.37 -10.85 -5.43
CA LEU A 16 -21.47 -9.96 -4.28
C LEU A 16 -21.69 -10.70 -2.95
N GLN A 17 -22.30 -11.89 -2.96
CA GLN A 17 -22.44 -12.74 -1.78
C GLN A 17 -21.12 -13.40 -1.39
N ASP A 18 -20.30 -13.77 -2.38
CA ASP A 18 -18.96 -14.33 -2.15
C ASP A 18 -18.00 -13.27 -1.57
N ALA A 19 -18.24 -11.99 -1.89
CA ALA A 19 -17.47 -10.85 -1.38
C ALA A 19 -18.37 -9.77 -0.73
N PRO A 20 -19.02 -10.04 0.43
CA PRO A 20 -20.10 -9.22 0.97
C PRO A 20 -19.66 -7.82 1.45
N LYS A 21 -18.36 -7.62 1.68
CA LYS A 21 -17.78 -6.33 2.05
C LYS A 21 -17.18 -5.59 0.85
N ALA A 22 -17.06 -6.22 -0.31
CA ALA A 22 -16.39 -5.64 -1.46
C ALA A 22 -17.23 -4.53 -2.11
N VAL A 23 -16.55 -3.48 -2.56
CA VAL A 23 -17.09 -2.39 -3.34
C VAL A 23 -16.54 -2.55 -4.75
N ILE A 24 -17.35 -3.10 -5.66
CA ILE A 24 -16.90 -3.60 -6.96
C ILE A 24 -17.21 -2.58 -8.06
N PRO A 25 -16.22 -2.15 -8.86
CA PRO A 25 -16.49 -1.31 -10.03
C PRO A 25 -17.37 -2.01 -11.06
N LYS A 26 -18.36 -1.31 -11.60
CA LYS A 26 -19.24 -1.80 -12.67
C LYS A 26 -18.49 -2.40 -13.86
N LYS A 27 -17.38 -1.77 -14.26
CA LYS A 27 -16.54 -2.22 -15.38
C LYS A 27 -15.99 -3.63 -15.16
N LEU A 28 -15.83 -4.07 -13.91
CA LEU A 28 -15.42 -5.43 -13.62
C LEU A 28 -16.53 -6.44 -13.95
N PHE A 29 -17.80 -6.14 -13.64
CA PHE A 29 -18.90 -7.01 -14.04
C PHE A 29 -19.01 -7.11 -15.57
N GLU A 30 -18.66 -6.06 -16.31
CA GLU A 30 -18.57 -6.13 -17.77
C GLU A 30 -17.57 -7.21 -18.21
N ASN A 31 -16.39 -7.25 -17.59
CA ASN A 31 -15.35 -8.21 -17.93
C ASN A 31 -15.66 -9.63 -17.43
N ILE A 32 -16.00 -9.80 -16.14
CA ILE A 32 -16.26 -11.12 -15.52
C ILE A 32 -17.42 -11.81 -16.21
N LEU A 33 -18.51 -11.08 -16.46
CA LEU A 33 -19.71 -11.64 -17.09
C LEU A 33 -19.59 -11.68 -18.63
N SER A 34 -18.44 -11.28 -19.19
CA SER A 34 -18.18 -11.18 -20.63
C SER A 34 -19.20 -10.30 -21.38
N LEU A 35 -19.66 -9.22 -20.73
CA LEU A 35 -20.65 -8.25 -21.21
C LEU A 35 -20.00 -7.00 -21.87
N ASN A 36 -18.85 -7.18 -22.51
CA ASN A 36 -18.05 -6.09 -23.10
C ASN A 36 -18.68 -5.43 -24.35
N THR A 37 -19.69 -6.05 -24.93
CA THR A 37 -20.40 -5.49 -26.10
C THR A 37 -21.34 -4.36 -25.70
N LYS A 38 -21.65 -3.43 -26.63
CA LYS A 38 -22.62 -2.34 -26.39
C LYS A 38 -23.96 -2.85 -25.85
N ARG A 39 -24.38 -4.04 -26.29
CA ARG A 39 -25.58 -4.73 -25.81
C ARG A 39 -25.39 -5.30 -24.40
N GLY A 40 -24.31 -6.05 -24.15
CA GLY A 40 -24.03 -6.61 -22.83
C GLY A 40 -23.94 -5.53 -21.75
N LYS A 41 -23.34 -4.38 -22.06
CA LYS A 41 -23.32 -3.22 -21.15
C LYS A 41 -24.71 -2.70 -20.83
N ARG A 42 -25.66 -2.71 -21.79
CA ARG A 42 -27.06 -2.32 -21.54
C ARG A 42 -27.76 -3.34 -20.64
N GLU A 43 -27.55 -4.63 -20.88
CA GLU A 43 -28.12 -5.72 -20.08
C GLU A 43 -27.57 -5.68 -18.64
N LEU A 44 -26.28 -5.43 -18.45
CA LEU A 44 -25.66 -5.20 -17.14
C LEU A 44 -26.27 -4.00 -16.41
N ASN A 45 -26.41 -2.86 -17.10
CA ASN A 45 -27.05 -1.68 -16.52
C ASN A 45 -28.48 -1.97 -16.07
N GLN A 46 -29.22 -2.74 -16.85
CA GLN A 46 -30.59 -3.10 -16.53
C GLN A 46 -30.67 -4.02 -15.31
N ALA A 47 -29.78 -5.02 -15.24
CA ALA A 47 -29.67 -5.91 -14.09
C ALA A 47 -29.28 -5.16 -12.81
N LEU A 48 -28.27 -4.28 -12.86
CA LEU A 48 -27.84 -3.49 -11.70
C LEU A 48 -28.96 -2.56 -11.19
N ARG A 49 -29.67 -1.86 -12.10
CA ARG A 49 -30.82 -1.03 -11.70
C ARG A 49 -31.93 -1.85 -11.06
N SER A 50 -32.23 -3.03 -11.62
CA SER A 50 -33.22 -3.94 -11.05
C SER A 50 -32.84 -4.39 -9.64
N LEU A 51 -31.59 -4.82 -9.43
CA LEU A 51 -31.08 -5.23 -8.12
C LEU A 51 -31.06 -4.09 -7.08
N GLU A 52 -30.76 -2.87 -7.52
CA GLU A 52 -30.78 -1.67 -6.68
C GLU A 52 -32.22 -1.33 -6.25
N VAL A 53 -33.18 -1.38 -7.18
CA VAL A 53 -34.61 -1.19 -6.88
C VAL A 53 -35.14 -2.28 -5.94
N GLN A 54 -34.66 -3.52 -6.09
CA GLN A 54 -34.96 -4.62 -5.16
C GLN A 54 -34.28 -4.45 -3.80
N GLY A 55 -33.40 -3.47 -3.64
CA GLY A 55 -32.67 -3.21 -2.40
C GLY A 55 -31.64 -4.29 -2.05
N LYS A 56 -31.17 -5.08 -3.03
CA LYS A 56 -30.16 -6.11 -2.81
C LYS A 56 -28.74 -5.55 -2.87
N ILE A 57 -28.56 -4.48 -3.65
CA ILE A 57 -27.27 -3.81 -3.84
C ILE A 57 -27.40 -2.31 -3.59
N LEU A 58 -26.26 -1.64 -3.45
CA LEU A 58 -26.12 -0.20 -3.41
C LEU A 58 -25.17 0.21 -4.53
N VAL A 59 -25.59 1.15 -5.38
CA VAL A 59 -24.72 1.76 -6.39
C VAL A 59 -24.25 3.12 -5.87
N GLN A 60 -22.94 3.27 -5.67
CA GLN A 60 -22.30 4.50 -5.19
C GLN A 60 -21.81 5.37 -6.35
N PRO A 61 -21.54 6.67 -6.11
CA PRO A 61 -20.81 7.52 -7.06
C PRO A 61 -19.52 6.85 -7.55
N GLY A 62 -19.16 7.05 -8.81
CA GLY A 62 -18.03 6.36 -9.45
C GLY A 62 -18.36 4.97 -10.03
N ASN A 63 -19.65 4.63 -10.19
CA ASN A 63 -20.11 3.33 -10.72
C ASN A 63 -19.65 2.13 -9.88
N LEU A 64 -19.61 2.30 -8.56
CA LEU A 64 -19.23 1.25 -7.62
C LEU A 64 -20.46 0.54 -7.10
N VAL A 65 -20.41 -0.79 -6.97
CA VAL A 65 -21.53 -1.65 -6.60
C VAL A 65 -21.17 -2.48 -5.38
N GLN A 66 -22.03 -2.50 -4.37
CA GLN A 66 -21.83 -3.24 -3.13
C GLN A 66 -23.10 -3.98 -2.71
N LEU A 67 -22.97 -5.13 -2.04
CA LEU A 67 -24.11 -5.82 -1.43
C LEU A 67 -24.72 -4.97 -0.30
N LYS A 68 -26.05 -4.78 -0.31
CA LYS A 68 -26.74 -4.06 0.77
C LYS A 68 -26.89 -4.96 1.98
N GLY A 69 -26.13 -4.69 3.05
CA GLY A 69 -26.26 -5.40 4.33
C GLY A 69 -27.66 -5.24 4.92
N LYS A 70 -28.26 -6.33 5.41
CA LYS A 70 -29.48 -6.27 6.24
C LYS A 70 -29.18 -5.39 7.46
N GLY A 71 -29.96 -4.33 7.62
CA GLY A 71 -29.52 -3.11 8.30
C GLY A 71 -29.14 -3.23 9.78
N LYS A 72 -28.25 -2.34 10.21
CA LYS A 72 -28.43 -1.61 11.46
C LYS A 72 -28.40 -0.11 11.13
N VAL A 73 -29.48 0.56 11.51
CA VAL A 73 -29.68 2.01 11.46
C VAL A 73 -28.92 2.67 12.61
N ALA A 74 -28.56 3.95 12.40
CA ALA A 74 -27.97 4.97 13.30
C ALA A 74 -26.45 5.15 13.17
N SER A 75 -25.90 6.35 12.94
CA SER A 75 -26.45 7.71 13.07
C SER A 75 -25.70 8.71 12.18
N LYS A 76 -26.46 9.65 11.59
CA LYS A 76 -25.98 10.96 11.16
C LYS A 76 -25.88 11.87 12.40
N GLY A 77 -24.83 12.70 12.41
CA GLY A 77 -24.60 13.98 13.11
C GLY A 77 -25.40 14.38 14.35
N ALA A 78 -24.66 14.77 15.40
CA ALA A 78 -24.99 15.96 16.19
C ALA A 78 -23.74 16.50 16.87
N SER A 79 -23.45 17.77 16.61
CA SER A 79 -22.54 18.63 17.34
C SER A 79 -23.20 19.17 18.62
N SER A 80 -22.34 19.53 19.56
CA SER A 80 -22.51 20.52 20.64
C SER A 80 -23.09 20.12 22.02
N ALA A 81 -22.35 20.64 23.01
CA ALA A 81 -22.77 21.16 24.31
C ALA A 81 -23.01 20.18 25.50
N GLY A 82 -22.31 20.48 26.61
CA GLY A 82 -22.97 20.53 27.92
C GLY A 82 -22.41 19.67 29.06
N ASN A 83 -21.29 20.10 29.64
CA ASN A 83 -21.05 20.37 31.08
C ASN A 83 -21.46 19.39 32.23
N LYS A 84 -20.61 19.44 33.28
CA LYS A 84 -20.78 19.10 34.72
C LYS A 84 -20.48 17.67 35.27
N ALA A 85 -19.28 17.57 35.85
CA ALA A 85 -18.96 17.37 37.27
C ALA A 85 -19.77 16.42 38.20
N SER A 86 -19.05 15.47 38.84
CA SER A 86 -19.14 15.05 40.26
C SER A 86 -18.03 14.00 40.55
N LYS A 87 -16.95 14.26 41.30
CA LYS A 87 -16.75 14.17 42.78
C LYS A 87 -17.09 12.83 43.47
N GLY A 88 -16.04 12.21 44.04
CA GLY A 88 -16.05 11.40 45.28
C GLY A 88 -16.17 9.88 45.11
N VAL A 89 -15.64 8.97 45.96
CA VAL A 89 -14.79 9.02 47.18
C VAL A 89 -14.26 7.57 47.40
N ALA A 90 -13.01 7.50 47.91
CA ALA A 90 -12.31 6.51 48.73
C ALA A 90 -12.75 5.03 48.90
N GLY A 91 -11.72 4.18 49.08
CA GLY A 91 -11.71 3.07 50.05
C GLY A 91 -11.21 1.72 49.49
N ASN A 92 -10.42 0.86 50.16
CA ASN A 92 -9.27 0.91 51.07
C ASN A 92 -8.85 -0.57 51.27
N ALA A 93 -7.54 -0.86 51.43
CA ALA A 93 -6.91 -2.02 52.10
C ALA A 93 -7.28 -3.47 51.68
N GLY A 94 -6.37 -4.45 51.64
CA GLY A 94 -4.97 -4.53 52.00
C GLY A 94 -4.51 -6.00 52.14
N HIS A 95 -3.21 -6.19 52.40
CA HIS A 95 -2.54 -7.37 52.99
C HIS A 95 -2.55 -8.67 52.13
N ASN A 96 -1.51 -9.52 52.08
CA ASN A 96 -0.47 -9.83 53.05
C ASN A 96 0.76 -10.47 52.37
N ALA A 97 1.89 -10.39 53.07
CA ALA A 97 3.25 -10.80 52.74
C ALA A 97 3.56 -12.29 52.99
N GLN A 98 4.71 -12.75 52.48
CA GLN A 98 5.72 -13.66 53.09
C GLN A 98 6.69 -14.10 51.94
N LYS A 99 8.00 -13.80 51.89
CA LYS A 99 9.18 -13.83 52.80
C LYS A 99 9.79 -15.22 52.99
N SER A 100 10.96 -15.45 52.37
CA SER A 100 12.14 -16.21 52.86
C SER A 100 13.21 -16.29 51.74
N SER A 101 14.36 -15.59 51.79
CA SER A 101 15.66 -15.90 52.48
C SER A 101 16.34 -17.18 51.97
N SER A 102 17.66 -17.30 51.68
CA SER A 102 18.85 -16.58 52.20
C SER A 102 20.17 -16.93 51.46
N LYS A 103 21.17 -16.01 51.55
CA LYS A 103 22.66 -16.19 51.73
C LYS A 103 23.49 -16.91 50.64
N ASN A 104 24.77 -16.60 50.33
CA ASN A 104 25.80 -15.70 50.88
C ASN A 104 26.93 -15.45 49.84
N THR A 105 27.57 -14.27 49.97
CA THR A 105 28.75 -13.60 49.35
C THR A 105 30.14 -14.25 49.68
N PRO A 106 31.35 -13.73 49.27
CA PRO A 106 31.71 -12.34 48.89
C PRO A 106 32.87 -12.04 47.88
N SER A 107 33.02 -10.73 47.59
CA SER A 107 34.28 -9.95 47.36
C SER A 107 34.85 -9.98 45.93
N ASN A 108 35.23 -8.87 45.27
CA ASN A 108 35.82 -7.61 45.74
C ASN A 108 35.57 -6.43 44.75
N SER A 109 35.52 -5.21 45.28
CA SER A 109 35.40 -3.90 44.59
C SER A 109 36.80 -3.24 44.46
N PRO A 110 37.07 -2.13 43.71
CA PRO A 110 36.34 -0.84 43.90
C PRO A 110 36.25 0.18 42.73
N LYS A 111 35.18 1.01 42.84
CA LYS A 111 35.07 2.49 42.66
C LYS A 111 35.34 3.13 41.28
N ASN A 112 34.31 3.80 40.73
CA ASN A 112 34.20 5.27 40.88
C ASN A 112 32.77 5.81 40.65
N ALA A 113 32.43 6.88 41.38
CA ALA A 113 31.13 7.55 41.47
C ALA A 113 30.84 8.43 40.23
N THR A 114 29.58 8.70 39.85
CA THR A 114 28.75 9.80 40.40
C THR A 114 27.33 9.76 39.82
N LYS A 115 26.45 10.61 40.36
CA LYS A 115 25.01 10.43 40.63
C LYS A 115 24.18 11.49 39.90
N SER A 116 23.00 11.12 39.37
CA SER A 116 21.73 11.92 39.34
C SER A 116 20.75 11.31 38.30
N THR A 117 19.72 10.57 38.72
CA THR A 117 18.34 11.02 39.01
C THR A 117 17.55 11.61 37.83
N SER A 118 16.60 10.82 37.34
CA SER A 118 15.18 11.15 37.06
C SER A 118 14.66 10.65 35.69
N LYS A 119 13.69 9.73 35.77
CA LYS A 119 12.59 9.49 34.81
C LYS A 119 11.32 9.97 35.54
N PRO A 120 10.12 10.12 34.94
CA PRO A 120 9.73 9.86 33.54
C PRO A 120 8.72 10.87 32.94
N SER A 121 8.53 10.88 31.62
CA SER A 121 7.21 11.17 31.04
C SER A 121 7.07 10.67 29.61
N ARG A 122 5.94 10.00 29.42
CA ARG A 122 5.34 9.45 28.22
C ARG A 122 4.93 10.59 27.30
N GLU A 123 5.57 10.70 26.14
CA GLU A 123 5.11 11.58 25.06
C GLU A 123 4.83 10.71 23.84
N THR A 124 3.58 10.75 23.41
CA THR A 124 3.08 10.08 22.21
C THR A 124 3.72 10.73 20.99
N SER A 125 4.77 10.10 20.45
CA SER A 125 5.39 10.52 19.20
C SER A 125 4.50 10.15 18.01
N LYS A 126 3.88 11.18 17.42
CA LYS A 126 3.37 11.17 16.05
C LYS A 126 4.42 10.58 15.09
N PRO A 127 4.03 9.85 14.02
CA PRO A 127 4.99 9.35 13.05
C PRO A 127 5.73 10.51 12.39
N ALA A 128 7.04 10.33 12.26
CA ALA A 128 7.98 11.29 11.70
C ALA A 128 7.54 11.70 10.28
N SER A 129 7.31 12.99 10.09
CA SER A 129 7.26 13.60 8.76
C SER A 129 8.63 13.43 8.11
N VAL A 130 8.67 12.69 7.01
CA VAL A 130 9.81 12.59 6.10
C VAL A 130 10.32 14.00 5.81
N HIS A 131 11.60 14.25 6.06
CA HIS A 131 12.27 15.50 5.72
C HIS A 131 12.29 15.65 4.20
N GLU A 132 11.24 16.25 3.65
CA GLU A 132 11.27 16.87 2.33
C GLU A 132 12.15 18.12 2.43
N SER A 133 13.46 17.89 2.44
CA SER A 133 14.42 18.97 2.28
C SER A 133 14.18 19.59 0.91
N LYS A 134 13.54 20.77 0.88
CA LYS A 134 13.40 21.59 -0.33
C LYS A 134 14.79 21.99 -0.79
N ARG A 135 15.45 21.11 -1.54
CA ARG A 135 16.62 21.51 -2.31
C ARG A 135 16.14 22.46 -3.40
N ASN A 136 16.88 23.54 -3.57
CA ASN A 136 16.72 24.39 -4.74
C ASN A 136 17.45 23.69 -5.88
N TYR A 137 16.68 23.18 -6.85
CA TYR A 137 17.20 22.71 -8.14
C TYR A 137 17.53 23.93 -8.99
N ASP A 138 18.69 23.94 -9.65
CA ASP A 138 18.99 24.96 -10.65
C ASP A 138 18.34 24.64 -12.00
N GLU A 139 18.46 25.54 -12.99
CA GLU A 139 17.84 25.32 -14.32
C GLU A 139 18.36 24.05 -15.01
N HIS A 140 19.64 23.70 -14.81
CA HIS A 140 20.24 22.50 -15.41
C HIS A 140 19.76 21.22 -14.74
N ASP A 141 19.51 21.24 -13.43
CA ASP A 141 18.91 20.13 -12.71
C ASP A 141 17.51 19.84 -13.23
N LEU A 142 16.70 20.88 -13.47
CA LEU A 142 15.31 20.73 -13.92
C LEU A 142 15.19 20.03 -15.28
N GLU A 143 16.13 20.27 -16.20
CA GLU A 143 16.20 19.59 -17.51
C GLU A 143 16.51 18.08 -17.37
N ASN A 144 17.10 17.67 -16.25
CA ASN A 144 17.50 16.31 -15.98
C ASN A 144 16.56 15.55 -15.02
N ILE A 145 15.38 16.12 -14.77
CA ILE A 145 14.33 15.48 -13.99
C ILE A 145 13.35 14.78 -14.92
N GLY A 146 13.12 13.49 -14.67
CA GLY A 146 12.13 12.70 -15.41
C GLY A 146 11.50 11.61 -14.54
N THR A 147 10.49 10.93 -15.09
CA THR A 147 9.86 9.77 -14.45
C THR A 147 10.57 8.50 -14.89
N VAL A 148 10.92 7.65 -13.93
CA VAL A 148 11.59 6.37 -14.22
C VAL A 148 10.60 5.25 -14.51
N ASP A 149 10.82 4.57 -15.63
CA ASP A 149 10.21 3.30 -15.99
C ASP A 149 11.21 2.16 -15.80
N ILE A 150 10.88 1.16 -14.99
CA ILE A 150 11.76 0.08 -14.57
C ILE A 150 11.30 -1.23 -15.21
N SER A 151 12.21 -1.84 -15.95
CA SER A 151 12.00 -3.18 -16.51
C SER A 151 11.99 -4.26 -15.42
N ALA A 152 11.41 -5.42 -15.72
CA ALA A 152 11.44 -6.59 -14.82
C ALA A 152 12.86 -7.04 -14.42
N ARG A 153 13.89 -6.68 -15.20
CA ARG A 153 15.30 -6.97 -14.87
C ARG A 153 15.93 -5.95 -13.90
N GLY A 154 15.22 -4.87 -13.58
CA GLY A 154 15.66 -3.79 -12.69
C GLY A 154 16.45 -2.68 -13.37
N ASP A 155 16.61 -2.72 -14.71
CA ASP A 155 17.12 -1.56 -15.46
C ASP A 155 16.01 -0.52 -15.61
N GLY A 156 16.33 0.75 -15.35
CA GLY A 156 15.45 1.89 -15.51
C GLY A 156 15.65 2.61 -16.84
N TYR A 157 14.62 3.36 -17.25
CA TYR A 157 14.59 4.21 -18.43
C TYR A 157 13.93 5.53 -18.04
N VAL A 158 14.59 6.65 -18.35
CA VAL A 158 14.08 7.99 -18.05
C VAL A 158 14.07 8.79 -19.34
N ALA A 159 12.89 9.24 -19.74
CA ALA A 159 12.74 10.20 -20.82
C ALA A 159 13.06 11.60 -20.28
N LEU A 160 13.96 12.33 -20.96
CA LEU A 160 14.37 13.68 -20.61
C LEU A 160 14.22 14.62 -21.80
N PRO A 161 13.87 15.90 -21.58
CA PRO A 161 13.90 16.92 -22.63
C PRO A 161 15.28 17.01 -23.31
N GLY A 162 15.30 17.19 -24.62
CA GLY A 162 16.55 17.33 -25.39
C GLY A 162 17.22 16.01 -25.80
N TYR A 163 16.63 14.86 -25.45
CA TYR A 163 17.09 13.53 -25.86
C TYR A 163 16.01 12.81 -26.67
N ASP A 164 16.38 12.31 -27.86
CA ASP A 164 15.48 11.54 -28.72
C ASP A 164 15.25 10.10 -28.22
N GLU A 165 16.15 9.59 -27.39
CA GLU A 165 16.11 8.25 -26.80
C GLU A 165 16.14 8.34 -25.27
N ASP A 166 15.40 7.44 -24.60
CA ASP A 166 15.43 7.34 -23.15
C ASP A 166 16.84 7.07 -22.62
N ILE A 167 17.17 7.73 -21.51
CA ILE A 167 18.41 7.47 -20.77
C ILE A 167 18.26 6.15 -20.03
N ARG A 168 19.10 5.18 -20.38
CA ARG A 168 19.13 3.90 -19.67
C ARG A 168 19.87 4.05 -18.35
N ILE A 169 19.24 3.65 -17.26
CA ILE A 169 19.84 3.57 -15.93
C ILE A 169 20.08 2.09 -15.60
N PRO A 170 21.34 1.62 -15.62
CA PRO A 170 21.64 0.25 -15.22
C PRO A 170 21.19 -0.01 -13.78
N LYS A 171 20.74 -1.23 -13.45
CA LYS A 171 20.27 -1.60 -12.09
C LYS A 171 21.20 -1.13 -10.95
N LYS A 172 22.52 -1.24 -11.14
CA LYS A 172 23.53 -0.79 -10.15
C LYS A 172 23.56 0.73 -9.89
N HIS A 173 22.93 1.52 -10.75
CA HIS A 173 22.85 2.98 -10.69
C HIS A 173 21.42 3.48 -10.44
N MET A 174 20.49 2.59 -10.09
CA MET A 174 19.10 2.91 -9.75
C MET A 174 18.94 3.53 -8.35
N GLY A 175 19.92 3.34 -7.46
CA GLY A 175 19.81 3.75 -6.07
C GLY A 175 18.64 3.03 -5.39
N THR A 176 17.71 3.81 -4.81
CA THR A 176 16.48 3.30 -4.18
C THR A 176 15.23 3.65 -4.98
N ALA A 177 15.36 3.96 -6.28
CA ALA A 177 14.24 4.35 -7.11
C ALA A 177 13.30 3.16 -7.39
N LEU A 178 12.01 3.44 -7.37
CA LEU A 178 10.94 2.50 -7.70
C LEU A 178 10.15 3.00 -8.92
N GLN A 179 9.30 2.13 -9.45
CA GLN A 179 8.49 2.41 -10.63
C GLN A 179 7.72 3.73 -10.47
N GLY A 180 7.81 4.58 -11.50
CA GLY A 180 7.10 5.85 -11.56
C GLY A 180 7.67 6.96 -10.68
N ASP A 181 8.77 6.74 -9.97
CA ASP A 181 9.41 7.80 -9.20
C ASP A 181 9.90 8.91 -10.14
N GLN A 182 9.75 10.16 -9.70
CA GLN A 182 10.39 11.29 -10.36
C GLN A 182 11.81 11.42 -9.82
N VAL A 183 12.79 11.40 -10.72
CA VAL A 183 14.21 11.26 -10.39
C VAL A 183 15.04 12.30 -11.12
N LEU A 184 16.11 12.76 -10.45
CA LEU A 184 17.17 13.55 -11.05
C LEU A 184 18.26 12.61 -11.55
N VAL A 185 18.62 12.76 -12.83
CA VAL A 185 19.54 11.87 -13.52
C VAL A 185 20.82 12.59 -13.91
N SER A 186 21.97 12.02 -13.57
CA SER A 186 23.24 12.39 -14.21
C SER A 186 23.49 11.49 -15.41
N ILE A 187 23.81 12.10 -16.55
CA ILE A 187 24.04 11.39 -17.81
C ILE A 187 25.55 11.11 -17.95
N ASP A 188 25.90 9.85 -18.11
CA ASP A 188 27.27 9.45 -18.41
C ASP A 188 27.56 9.75 -19.90
N SER A 189 28.79 10.18 -20.21
CA SER A 189 29.18 10.42 -21.61
C SER A 189 28.94 9.17 -22.46
N ARG A 190 28.35 9.36 -23.66
CA ARG A 190 28.00 8.29 -24.61
C ARG A 190 29.07 7.20 -24.65
N ASP A 191 28.71 6.00 -24.21
CA ASP A 191 29.60 4.85 -24.30
C ASP A 191 29.94 4.63 -25.78
N LYS A 192 31.23 4.72 -26.14
CA LYS A 192 31.69 4.52 -27.52
C LYS A 192 31.36 3.11 -28.05
N ARG A 193 30.97 2.17 -27.17
CA ARG A 193 30.59 0.79 -27.52
C ARG A 193 29.07 0.54 -27.49
N GLN A 194 28.30 1.28 -26.70
CA GLN A 194 26.84 1.16 -26.66
C GLN A 194 26.22 2.38 -27.33
N ARG A 195 25.50 2.18 -28.44
CA ARG A 195 24.82 3.26 -29.19
C ARG A 195 23.79 4.04 -28.36
N ARG A 196 23.49 3.62 -27.14
CA ARG A 196 22.43 4.15 -26.27
C ARG A 196 23.04 4.93 -25.10
N ILE A 197 22.41 6.06 -24.78
CA ILE A 197 22.85 6.95 -23.70
C ILE A 197 22.56 6.28 -22.35
N SER A 198 23.50 6.36 -21.42
CA SER A 198 23.38 5.81 -20.07
C SER A 198 23.50 6.89 -19.01
N GLY A 199 22.97 6.63 -17.83
CA GLY A 199 23.12 7.52 -16.70
C GLY A 199 22.94 6.83 -15.35
N ARG A 200 22.84 7.65 -14.32
CA ARG A 200 22.65 7.24 -12.93
C ARG A 200 21.61 8.12 -12.26
N ILE A 201 20.86 7.55 -11.33
CA ILE A 201 19.94 8.32 -10.48
C ILE A 201 20.75 8.90 -9.32
N ASP A 202 20.77 10.23 -9.22
CA ASP A 202 21.41 10.90 -8.11
C ASP A 202 20.45 11.08 -6.96
N HIS A 203 19.21 11.50 -7.27
CA HIS A 203 18.20 11.78 -6.27
C HIS A 203 16.78 11.45 -6.74
N ILE A 204 15.94 11.11 -5.77
CA ILE A 204 14.51 10.92 -5.98
C ILE A 204 13.84 12.22 -5.58
N VAL A 205 13.35 12.94 -6.59
CA VAL A 205 12.69 14.25 -6.45
C VAL A 205 11.33 14.07 -5.81
N LYS A 206 10.58 13.07 -6.29
CA LYS A 206 9.24 12.75 -5.77
C LYS A 206 8.99 11.25 -5.88
N ARG A 207 8.54 10.67 -4.77
CA ARG A 207 8.07 9.27 -4.75
C ARG A 207 6.73 9.17 -5.44
N SER A 208 6.56 8.12 -6.23
CA SER A 208 5.33 7.87 -6.99
C SER A 208 4.13 7.54 -6.10
N GLY A 209 4.38 6.95 -4.92
CA GLY A 209 3.33 6.51 -4.00
C GLY A 209 2.62 5.24 -4.47
N TYR A 210 3.28 4.45 -5.33
CA TYR A 210 2.74 3.24 -5.94
C TYR A 210 2.16 2.27 -4.91
N LEU A 211 0.96 1.77 -5.24
CA LEU A 211 0.41 0.59 -4.60
C LEU A 211 1.00 -0.64 -5.30
N TYR A 212 1.69 -1.46 -4.54
CA TYR A 212 2.31 -2.67 -5.02
C TYR A 212 1.43 -3.88 -4.68
N VAL A 213 1.54 -4.92 -5.50
CA VAL A 213 0.94 -6.23 -5.27
C VAL A 213 2.03 -7.31 -5.23
N GLY A 214 1.84 -8.31 -4.38
CA GLY A 214 2.76 -9.44 -4.24
C GLY A 214 2.23 -10.52 -3.33
N VAL A 215 3.05 -11.54 -3.07
CA VAL A 215 2.74 -12.66 -2.19
C VAL A 215 3.54 -12.54 -0.89
N LEU A 216 2.85 -12.59 0.24
CA LEU A 216 3.46 -12.54 1.56
C LEU A 216 4.07 -13.92 1.91
N ARG A 217 5.31 -13.95 2.35
CA ARG A 217 6.04 -15.15 2.80
C ARG A 217 6.57 -14.92 4.21
N HIS A 218 6.02 -15.65 5.18
CA HIS A 218 6.54 -15.61 6.55
C HIS A 218 7.91 -16.29 6.63
N GLU A 219 8.82 -15.67 7.36
CA GLU A 219 10.16 -16.18 7.62
C GLU A 219 10.31 -16.62 9.10
N GLY A 220 11.31 -17.46 9.38
CA GLY A 220 11.48 -18.17 10.66
C GLY A 220 11.72 -17.33 11.91
N SER A 221 11.66 -15.99 11.85
CA SER A 221 11.88 -15.08 12.98
C SER A 221 10.79 -14.02 13.16
N GLY A 222 9.56 -14.34 12.73
CA GLY A 222 8.37 -13.51 13.00
C GLY A 222 8.23 -12.25 12.13
N HIS A 223 9.13 -12.09 11.17
CA HIS A 223 8.99 -11.14 10.07
C HIS A 223 8.54 -11.86 8.81
N ALA A 224 8.16 -11.09 7.79
CA ALA A 224 7.85 -11.65 6.48
C ALA A 224 8.56 -10.87 5.37
N MET A 225 8.60 -11.50 4.21
CA MET A 225 8.99 -10.91 2.95
C MET A 225 7.77 -10.84 2.04
N ILE A 226 7.68 -9.84 1.18
CA ILE A 226 6.73 -9.84 0.07
C ILE A 226 7.53 -9.98 -1.21
N GLU A 227 7.21 -11.03 -1.97
CA GLU A 227 7.67 -11.23 -3.34
C GLU A 227 6.67 -10.50 -4.27
N PRO A 228 7.04 -9.37 -4.89
CA PRO A 228 6.12 -8.62 -5.73
C PRO A 228 5.84 -9.35 -7.04
N ASP A 229 4.65 -9.12 -7.58
CA ASP A 229 4.34 -9.56 -8.94
C ASP A 229 5.31 -8.91 -9.95
N GLN A 230 5.60 -9.59 -11.07
CA GLN A 230 6.62 -9.14 -12.05
C GLN A 230 6.44 -7.71 -12.57
N LYS A 231 5.20 -7.19 -12.61
CA LYS A 231 4.87 -5.83 -13.06
C LYS A 231 4.75 -4.81 -11.93
N SER A 232 4.78 -5.27 -10.69
CA SER A 232 4.56 -4.46 -9.49
C SER A 232 5.86 -3.80 -9.03
N ALA A 233 6.88 -4.60 -8.71
CA ALA A 233 8.19 -4.10 -8.31
C ALA A 233 9.30 -5.11 -8.66
N HIS A 234 10.53 -4.62 -8.79
CA HIS A 234 11.70 -5.40 -9.21
C HIS A 234 12.56 -5.92 -8.05
N ILE A 235 12.12 -5.70 -6.81
CA ILE A 235 12.83 -6.04 -5.58
C ILE A 235 11.83 -6.45 -4.49
N ASP A 236 12.21 -7.42 -3.67
CA ASP A 236 11.39 -7.87 -2.54
C ASP A 236 11.30 -6.83 -1.43
N PHE A 237 10.22 -6.90 -0.66
CA PHE A 237 9.97 -5.99 0.45
C PHE A 237 10.00 -6.71 1.78
N TYR A 238 10.67 -6.11 2.76
CA TYR A 238 10.64 -6.55 4.14
C TYR A 238 9.36 -6.05 4.83
N VAL A 239 8.72 -6.92 5.62
CA VAL A 239 7.57 -6.57 6.45
C VAL A 239 7.92 -6.79 7.92
N ALA A 240 7.84 -5.70 8.69
CA ALA A 240 8.08 -5.76 10.12
C ALA A 240 6.93 -6.49 10.84
N PRO A 241 7.20 -7.18 11.97
CA PRO A 241 6.18 -7.95 12.68
C PRO A 241 4.90 -7.15 13.01
N GLU A 242 5.04 -5.87 13.35
CA GLU A 242 3.95 -4.95 13.65
C GLU A 242 3.04 -4.62 12.47
N ASP A 243 3.55 -4.74 11.23
CA ASP A 243 2.85 -4.42 9.98
C ASP A 243 2.19 -5.67 9.34
N LEU A 244 2.36 -6.87 9.93
CA LEU A 244 1.80 -8.12 9.39
C LEU A 244 0.29 -8.28 9.59
N HIS A 245 -0.26 -7.69 10.65
CA HIS A 245 -1.69 -7.73 10.99
C HIS A 245 -2.37 -9.12 10.94
N GLY A 246 -1.61 -10.20 11.15
CA GLY A 246 -2.13 -11.57 11.15
C GLY A 246 -2.42 -12.18 9.77
N ILE A 247 -1.96 -11.54 8.69
CA ILE A 247 -2.10 -12.08 7.33
C ILE A 247 -1.27 -13.37 7.21
N ALA A 248 -1.86 -14.43 6.64
CA ALA A 248 -1.22 -15.72 6.52
C ALA A 248 -0.13 -15.73 5.44
N SER A 249 0.88 -16.59 5.61
CA SER A 249 1.89 -16.84 4.59
C SER A 249 1.25 -17.48 3.35
N GLY A 250 1.71 -17.09 2.16
CA GLY A 250 1.17 -17.53 0.87
C GLY A 250 -0.04 -16.71 0.39
N HIS A 251 -0.49 -15.71 1.16
CA HIS A 251 -1.56 -14.83 0.71
C HIS A 251 -1.05 -13.73 -0.22
N LYS A 252 -1.91 -13.36 -1.17
CA LYS A 252 -1.73 -12.21 -2.04
C LYS A 252 -2.09 -10.95 -1.28
N VAL A 253 -1.27 -9.91 -1.38
CA VAL A 253 -1.45 -8.66 -0.63
C VAL A 253 -1.19 -7.45 -1.51
N THR A 254 -1.91 -6.35 -1.24
CA THR A 254 -1.46 -5.02 -1.67
C THR A 254 -0.68 -4.34 -0.55
N PHE A 255 0.31 -3.51 -0.88
CA PHE A 255 1.14 -2.82 0.11
C PHE A 255 1.74 -1.53 -0.46
N ARG A 256 2.30 -0.69 0.41
CA ARG A 256 3.03 0.53 0.02
C ARG A 256 4.46 0.52 0.54
N LEU A 257 5.33 1.34 -0.06
CA LEU A 257 6.65 1.63 0.49
C LEU A 257 6.49 2.45 1.79
N LYS A 258 7.07 1.95 2.88
CA LYS A 258 7.23 2.68 4.16
C LYS A 258 8.50 3.50 4.13
N GLU A 259 9.62 2.83 3.89
CA GLU A 259 10.95 3.43 3.87
C GLU A 259 11.93 2.56 3.09
N TRP A 260 12.90 3.18 2.42
CA TRP A 260 14.07 2.49 1.86
C TRP A 260 15.29 3.38 1.97
N SER A 261 16.05 3.18 3.05
CA SER A 261 17.12 4.08 3.48
C SER A 261 18.42 3.94 2.68
N ALA A 262 18.71 2.74 2.16
CA ALA A 262 19.94 2.48 1.40
C ALA A 262 19.75 1.39 0.32
N PRO A 263 20.40 1.52 -0.87
CA PRO A 263 20.29 0.55 -1.97
C PRO A 263 20.74 -0.87 -1.63
N GLY A 264 21.59 -1.03 -0.60
CA GLY A 264 22.10 -2.33 -0.15
C GLY A 264 21.15 -3.09 0.79
N GLY A 265 20.07 -2.45 1.25
CA GLY A 265 19.03 -3.07 2.07
C GLY A 265 17.74 -3.30 1.27
N LEU A 266 16.79 -3.98 1.90
CA LEU A 266 15.45 -4.17 1.35
C LEU A 266 14.54 -2.98 1.72
N PRO A 267 13.64 -2.55 0.82
CA PRO A 267 12.59 -1.61 1.17
C PRO A 267 11.63 -2.22 2.20
N GLN A 268 11.15 -1.40 3.14
CA GLN A 268 10.14 -1.80 4.11
C GLN A 268 8.74 -1.54 3.55
N ALA A 269 7.85 -2.52 3.67
CA ALA A 269 6.44 -2.40 3.32
C ALA A 269 5.57 -2.09 4.54
N TRP A 270 4.43 -1.44 4.29
CA TRP A 270 3.37 -1.15 5.27
C TRP A 270 2.01 -1.05 4.57
N GLN A 271 0.94 -0.88 5.37
CA GLN A 271 -0.45 -0.84 4.90
C GLN A 271 -0.81 -2.07 4.05
N LEU A 272 -0.47 -3.26 4.57
CA LEU A 272 -0.82 -4.50 3.90
C LEU A 272 -2.35 -4.70 3.92
N GLN A 273 -2.90 -5.08 2.76
CA GLN A 273 -4.28 -5.54 2.64
C GLN A 273 -4.29 -6.94 2.05
N ASP A 274 -4.89 -7.88 2.77
CA ASP A 274 -5.07 -9.25 2.32
C ASP A 274 -6.10 -9.35 1.19
N LEU A 275 -5.70 -9.98 0.09
CA LEU A 275 -6.54 -10.26 -1.06
C LEU A 275 -6.99 -11.73 -1.10
N GLY A 276 -6.46 -12.59 -0.23
CA GLY A 276 -6.74 -14.02 -0.18
C GLY A 276 -5.54 -14.88 -0.57
N GLU A 277 -5.74 -16.19 -0.66
CA GLU A 277 -4.68 -17.15 -1.01
C GLU A 277 -4.14 -16.88 -2.43
N ALA A 278 -2.82 -16.88 -2.60
CA ALA A 278 -2.22 -16.70 -3.92
C ALA A 278 -2.59 -17.87 -4.85
N GLY A 279 -3.02 -17.57 -6.08
CA GLY A 279 -3.53 -18.56 -7.03
C GLY A 279 -5.01 -18.93 -6.82
N SER A 280 -5.68 -18.37 -5.81
CA SER A 280 -7.15 -18.36 -5.78
C SER A 280 -7.69 -17.40 -6.82
N ASN A 281 -8.87 -17.71 -7.36
CA ASN A 281 -9.51 -16.86 -8.36
C ASN A 281 -9.83 -15.47 -7.78
N GLU A 282 -10.26 -15.41 -6.51
CA GLU A 282 -10.55 -14.17 -5.80
C GLU A 282 -9.29 -13.31 -5.62
N GLY A 283 -8.19 -13.91 -5.13
CA GLY A 283 -6.93 -13.21 -4.91
C GLY A 283 -6.33 -12.66 -6.20
N ASP A 284 -6.38 -13.43 -7.28
CA ASP A 284 -5.85 -13.02 -8.58
C ASP A 284 -6.70 -11.91 -9.23
N ILE A 285 -8.03 -12.01 -9.14
CA ILE A 285 -8.93 -10.95 -9.64
C ILE A 285 -8.70 -9.65 -8.85
N LEU A 286 -8.67 -9.72 -7.52
CA LEU A 286 -8.45 -8.54 -6.67
C LEU A 286 -7.08 -7.92 -6.89
N SER A 287 -6.05 -8.74 -7.15
CA SER A 287 -4.70 -8.27 -7.51
C SER A 287 -4.70 -7.46 -8.79
N ILE A 288 -5.30 -7.99 -9.85
CA ILE A 288 -5.38 -7.31 -11.16
C ILE A 288 -6.16 -5.99 -11.02
N LEU A 289 -7.22 -5.98 -10.22
CA LEU A 289 -8.00 -4.77 -9.95
C LEU A 289 -7.18 -3.70 -9.24
N ALA A 290 -6.45 -4.07 -8.19
CA ALA A 290 -5.63 -3.14 -7.44
C ALA A 290 -4.55 -2.50 -8.32
N GLU A 291 -3.87 -3.29 -9.15
CA GLU A 291 -2.86 -2.80 -10.09
C GLU A 291 -3.47 -1.80 -11.11
N LYS A 292 -4.67 -2.12 -11.62
CA LYS A 292 -5.36 -1.29 -12.63
C LYS A 292 -5.96 0.00 -12.07
N GLN A 293 -6.55 -0.05 -10.88
CA GLN A 293 -7.08 1.16 -10.23
C GLN A 293 -5.96 2.16 -9.97
N PHE A 294 -4.79 1.67 -9.55
CA PHE A 294 -3.66 2.53 -9.32
C PHE A 294 -3.08 3.09 -10.63
N GLN A 295 -2.93 2.29 -11.70
CA GLN A 295 -2.52 2.81 -13.02
C GLN A 295 -3.46 3.93 -13.53
N ALA A 296 -4.76 3.81 -13.27
CA ALA A 296 -5.76 4.79 -13.69
C ALA A 296 -5.71 6.12 -12.89
N GLU A 297 -5.20 6.13 -11.65
CA GLU A 297 -5.00 7.37 -10.88
C GLU A 297 -3.85 8.24 -11.43
N PHE A 298 -2.99 7.68 -12.30
CA PHE A 298 -1.76 8.32 -12.79
C PHE A 298 -1.73 8.58 -14.30
N GLU A 299 -2.70 8.08 -15.08
CA GLU A 299 -2.93 8.65 -16.40
C GLU A 299 -3.67 9.99 -16.22
N PRO A 300 -3.10 11.13 -16.67
CA PRO A 300 -3.87 12.36 -16.68
C PRO A 300 -5.12 12.09 -17.51
N GLU A 301 -6.30 12.40 -16.94
CA GLU A 301 -7.52 12.48 -17.73
C GLU A 301 -7.22 13.40 -18.92
N VAL A 302 -7.05 12.81 -20.09
CA VAL A 302 -6.97 13.55 -21.34
C VAL A 302 -8.39 14.03 -21.60
N GLU A 303 -8.73 15.18 -21.02
CA GLU A 303 -9.91 15.93 -21.45
C GLU A 303 -9.68 16.30 -22.92
N ALA A 304 -10.56 15.75 -23.78
CA ALA A 304 -10.60 15.99 -25.22
C ALA A 304 -11.31 17.31 -25.55
#